data_AF-K0KW72-F1
#
_entry.id   AF-K0KW72-F1
#
_cell.length_a   1.000
_cell.length_b   1.000
_cell.length_c   1.000
_cell.angle_alpha   90.00
_cell.angle_beta   90.00
_cell.angle_gamma   90.00
#
_symmetry.space_group_name_H-M   'P 1'
#
loop_
_entity.id
_entity.type
_entity.pdbx_description
1 polymer ?
#
loop_
_entity_poly.entity_id
_entity_poly.type
_entity_poly.pdbx_seq_one_letter_code
_entity_poly.pdbx_strand_id
1 'polypeptide(L)'
;MTADIKKLIENVKLKREILANDVKRIENRYSNMDQYVVIKNKKVNQKKEFWLETLRPALLKYWCFNRSLFPLIHYSKQHLKSLNEAKESSKEKTVLGPFPIEIWEIIMQKGGIRMEVLSINRAIFNGLAPYVYGGSGIEKLQLLLVVSSTKKMRQNDACFLREGPDFPDKPCDSYSIYERNLESSKYEYEFLDVSYDVARAFPDEKTLVITDYDEIKMLFYHVMNNPDSILRRTIKSINVDISILHGYQELVYDSQVYRVLEHFGRSLGIERVSSRTQVKADGFFYGPDSHQLFNEEESRWDDPRLGISKTFDPHSFSKVPYNTANEVFPNKVYFNELVHLSELFKSYDSGGRSELCKITTKDKLRKNHPYKKYVLSPEQITQDPEFDVEQLKVEGEIASHNIKIIKRRFASDKKVQSLIKLMVETLSSDKIFNDTDTSLFISGMPDFQETRDFLKKTHGGLNISKICTSTNHILLY
;
A
#
# COMPACT_ATOMS: atom_id res chain seq x y z
N MET A 1 16.58 -54.09 4.87
CA MET A 1 17.04 -52.72 5.19
C MET A 1 18.56 -52.73 5.07
N THR A 2 19.14 -52.01 4.10
CA THR A 2 20.60 -52.03 3.86
C THR A 2 21.35 -51.43 5.04
N ALA A 3 22.59 -51.90 5.29
CA ALA A 3 23.42 -51.47 6.42
C ALA A 3 23.58 -49.94 6.51
N ASP A 4 23.55 -49.25 5.36
CA ASP A 4 23.63 -47.79 5.26
C ASP A 4 22.42 -47.06 5.87
N ILE A 5 21.22 -47.61 5.71
CA ILE A 5 19.99 -47.01 6.28
C ILE A 5 20.00 -47.14 7.81
N LYS A 6 20.50 -48.26 8.33
CA LYS A 6 20.63 -48.49 9.77
C LYS A 6 21.61 -47.50 10.40
N LYS A 7 22.78 -47.29 9.78
CA LYS A 7 23.79 -46.31 10.20
C LYS A 7 23.29 -44.87 10.12
N LEU A 8 22.48 -44.54 9.11
CA LEU A 8 21.85 -43.22 8.99
C LEU A 8 20.82 -42.96 10.11
N ILE A 9 19.99 -43.95 10.42
CA ILE A 9 19.00 -43.88 11.51
C ILE A 9 19.69 -43.72 12.86
N GLU A 10 20.80 -44.44 13.09
CA GLU A 10 21.61 -44.31 14.30
C GLU A 10 22.22 -42.91 14.42
N ASN A 11 22.78 -42.34 13.34
CA ASN A 11 23.30 -40.98 13.33
C ASN A 11 22.21 -39.91 13.59
N VAL A 12 20.99 -40.13 13.10
CA VAL A 12 19.85 -39.22 13.35
C VAL A 12 19.39 -39.31 14.81
N LYS A 13 19.34 -40.52 15.38
CA LYS A 13 19.03 -40.72 16.80
C LYS A 13 20.06 -40.03 17.68
N LEU A 14 21.36 -40.19 17.37
CA LEU A 14 22.45 -39.56 18.11
C LEU A 14 22.37 -38.02 18.06
N LYS A 15 22.13 -37.43 16.87
CA LYS A 15 21.96 -35.97 16.75
C LYS A 15 20.74 -35.44 17.50
N ARG A 16 19.64 -36.20 17.50
CA ARG A 16 18.43 -35.86 18.26
C ARG A 16 18.66 -35.90 19.76
N GLU A 17 19.44 -36.86 20.23
CA GLU A 17 19.78 -37.03 21.65
C GLU A 17 20.75 -35.95 22.14
N ILE A 18 21.78 -35.61 21.35
CA ILE A 18 22.68 -34.47 21.64
C ILE A 18 21.87 -33.18 21.76
N LEU A 19 20.97 -32.92 20.81
CA LEU A 19 20.16 -31.69 20.82
C LEU A 19 19.15 -31.67 21.98
N ALA A 20 18.53 -32.80 22.31
CA ALA A 20 17.64 -32.91 23.47
C ALA A 20 18.39 -32.66 24.79
N ASN A 21 19.62 -33.16 24.90
CA ASN A 21 20.49 -32.91 26.05
C ASN A 21 20.95 -31.45 26.10
N ASP A 22 21.17 -30.80 24.95
CA ASP A 22 21.51 -29.38 24.88
C ASP A 22 20.35 -28.49 25.32
N VAL A 23 19.13 -28.79 24.86
CA VAL A 23 17.91 -28.10 25.30
C VAL A 23 17.73 -28.27 26.80
N LYS A 24 17.80 -29.50 27.32
CA LYS A 24 17.65 -29.79 28.75
C LYS A 24 18.74 -29.12 29.60
N ARG A 25 19.98 -29.06 29.10
CA ARG A 25 21.10 -28.36 29.74
C ARG A 25 20.91 -26.84 29.76
N ILE A 26 20.36 -26.26 28.69
CA ILE A 26 20.02 -24.85 28.63
C ILE A 26 18.86 -24.55 29.58
N GLU A 27 17.80 -25.36 29.59
CA GLU A 27 16.67 -25.25 30.52
C GLU A 27 17.13 -25.32 31.97
N ASN A 28 17.96 -26.30 32.34
CA ASN A 28 18.52 -26.41 33.70
C ASN A 28 19.39 -25.21 34.09
N ARG A 29 20.18 -24.64 33.16
CA ARG A 29 20.96 -23.41 33.42
C ARG A 29 20.06 -22.20 33.67
N TYR A 30 18.89 -22.15 33.03
CA TYR A 30 17.91 -21.09 33.23
C TYR A 30 17.10 -21.29 34.53
N SER A 31 16.69 -22.51 34.87
CA SER A 31 16.03 -22.80 36.16
C SER A 31 16.94 -22.53 37.36
N ASN A 32 18.26 -22.68 37.20
CA ASN A 32 19.23 -22.29 38.22
C ASN A 32 19.44 -20.77 38.32
N MET A 33 19.08 -19.97 37.30
CA MET A 33 19.02 -18.50 37.43
C MET A 33 17.83 -18.03 38.26
N ASP A 34 16.74 -18.81 38.36
CA ASP A 34 15.56 -18.46 39.18
C ASP A 34 15.83 -18.61 40.69
N GLN A 35 16.89 -19.32 41.10
CA GLN A 35 17.27 -19.49 42.52
C GLN A 35 18.24 -18.42 43.03
N TYR A 36 18.84 -17.63 42.15
CA TYR A 36 19.71 -16.51 42.50
C TYR A 36 19.17 -15.25 41.83
N VAL A 37 18.40 -14.45 42.58
CA VAL A 37 18.32 -12.97 42.52
C VAL A 37 16.96 -12.53 43.11
N VAL A 38 16.95 -12.33 44.41
CA VAL A 38 16.28 -11.15 44.98
C VAL A 38 17.23 -9.98 44.69
N ILE A 39 16.72 -8.88 44.13
CA ILE A 39 17.44 -7.62 43.81
C ILE A 39 18.24 -7.57 42.48
N LYS A 40 17.55 -7.54 41.32
CA LYS A 40 17.97 -6.80 40.07
C LYS A 40 16.90 -6.89 38.96
N ASN A 41 15.79 -6.16 39.11
CA ASN A 41 14.53 -6.47 38.41
C ASN A 41 14.10 -5.50 37.29
N LYS A 42 14.93 -5.30 36.25
CA LYS A 42 14.46 -4.66 34.99
C LYS A 42 15.11 -5.23 33.73
N LYS A 43 16.43 -5.48 33.76
CA LYS A 43 17.17 -6.13 32.66
C LYS A 43 16.84 -7.61 32.48
N VAL A 44 16.45 -8.30 33.54
CA VAL A 44 16.09 -9.74 33.50
C VAL A 44 14.72 -9.94 32.84
N ASN A 45 13.74 -9.06 33.13
CA ASN A 45 12.42 -9.10 32.48
C ASN A 45 12.51 -8.80 30.98
N GLN A 46 13.30 -7.81 30.54
CA GLN A 46 13.50 -7.52 29.11
C GLN A 46 14.15 -8.69 28.35
N LYS A 47 15.10 -9.40 28.96
CA LYS A 47 15.71 -10.60 28.34
C LYS A 47 14.73 -11.76 28.25
N LYS A 48 13.87 -11.92 29.27
CA LYS A 48 12.82 -12.95 29.32
C LYS A 48 11.75 -12.70 28.26
N GLU A 49 11.33 -11.46 28.11
CA GLU A 49 10.36 -11.00 27.11
C GLU A 49 10.91 -11.20 25.68
N PHE A 50 12.13 -10.74 25.40
CA PHE A 50 12.81 -10.99 24.12
C PHE A 50 12.93 -12.50 23.80
N TRP A 51 13.22 -13.33 24.81
CA TRP A 51 13.36 -14.76 24.58
C TRP A 51 12.01 -15.45 24.30
N LEU A 52 10.96 -15.10 25.06
CA LEU A 52 9.64 -15.71 24.94
C LEU A 52 8.85 -15.20 23.73
N GLU A 53 8.96 -13.91 23.42
CA GLU A 53 8.17 -13.27 22.37
C GLU A 53 8.88 -13.25 21.02
N THR A 54 10.22 -13.19 21.00
CA THR A 54 10.99 -13.07 19.76
C THR A 54 11.73 -14.35 19.41
N LEU A 55 12.60 -14.84 20.32
CA LEU A 55 13.52 -15.92 19.99
C LEU A 55 12.83 -17.28 19.91
N ARG A 56 11.95 -17.60 20.87
CA ARG A 56 11.25 -18.89 20.94
C ARG A 56 10.29 -19.11 19.75
N PRO A 57 9.45 -18.14 19.34
CA PRO A 57 8.62 -18.31 18.14
C PRO A 57 9.45 -18.43 16.87
N ALA A 58 10.56 -17.70 16.76
CA ALA A 58 11.48 -17.81 15.62
C ALA A 58 12.13 -19.20 15.54
N LEU A 59 12.61 -19.75 16.67
CA LEU A 59 13.17 -21.10 16.73
C LEU A 59 12.12 -22.18 16.46
N LEU A 60 10.88 -22.00 16.92
CA LEU A 60 9.76 -22.90 16.61
C LEU A 60 9.38 -22.84 15.13
N LYS A 61 9.32 -21.64 14.52
CA LYS A 61 9.09 -21.48 13.07
C LYS A 61 10.22 -22.10 12.25
N TYR A 62 11.47 -21.88 12.65
CA TYR A 62 12.64 -22.51 12.02
C TYR A 62 12.61 -24.04 12.16
N TRP A 63 12.21 -24.57 13.31
CA TRP A 63 12.06 -26.00 13.53
C TRP A 63 10.91 -26.60 12.71
N CYS A 64 9.75 -25.95 12.68
CA CYS A 64 8.63 -26.34 11.83
C CYS A 64 9.04 -26.32 10.36
N PHE A 65 9.71 -25.27 9.89
CA PHE A 65 10.26 -25.16 8.55
C PHE A 65 11.23 -26.29 8.21
N ASN A 66 12.19 -26.58 9.10
CA ASN A 66 13.13 -27.70 8.92
C ASN A 66 12.42 -29.05 8.93
N ARG A 67 11.42 -29.24 9.78
CA ARG A 67 10.65 -30.49 9.86
C ARG A 67 9.74 -30.68 8.64
N SER A 68 9.19 -29.60 8.08
CA SER A 68 8.46 -29.58 6.80
C SER A 68 9.39 -29.83 5.61
N LEU A 69 10.66 -29.43 5.72
CA LEU A 69 11.70 -29.73 4.74
C LEU A 69 12.25 -31.15 4.87
N PHE A 70 12.07 -31.86 5.97
CA PHE A 70 12.65 -33.20 6.15
C PHE A 70 12.17 -34.22 5.10
N PRO A 71 10.88 -34.28 4.74
CA PRO A 71 10.40 -35.09 3.62
C PRO A 71 11.01 -34.66 2.28
N LEU A 72 11.20 -33.34 2.05
CA LEU A 72 11.85 -32.79 0.85
C LEU A 72 13.36 -33.07 0.82
N ILE A 73 14.04 -33.07 1.97
CA ILE A 73 15.44 -33.45 2.11
C ILE A 73 15.61 -34.95 1.92
N HIS A 74 14.66 -35.76 2.41
CA HIS A 74 14.66 -37.21 2.20
C HIS A 74 14.37 -37.58 0.75
N TYR A 75 13.36 -36.95 0.15
CA TYR A 75 12.99 -37.09 -1.26
C TYR A 75 14.12 -36.61 -2.18
N SER A 76 14.69 -35.44 -1.90
CA SER A 76 15.85 -34.94 -2.62
C SER A 76 17.06 -35.84 -2.45
N LYS A 77 17.33 -36.45 -1.27
CA LYS A 77 18.44 -37.40 -1.09
C LYS A 77 18.23 -38.73 -1.83
N GLN A 78 17.00 -39.25 -1.88
CA GLN A 78 16.69 -40.44 -2.68
C GLN A 78 16.85 -40.16 -4.18
N HIS A 79 16.40 -39.00 -4.66
CA HIS A 79 16.56 -38.58 -6.05
C HIS A 79 17.96 -38.04 -6.40
N LEU A 80 18.71 -37.51 -5.43
CA LEU A 80 20.11 -37.08 -5.57
C LEU A 80 21.04 -38.28 -5.72
N LYS A 81 20.69 -39.45 -5.19
CA LYS A 81 21.48 -40.66 -5.42
C LYS A 81 21.40 -41.08 -6.90
N SER A 82 20.20 -41.09 -7.48
CA SER A 82 20.01 -41.30 -8.93
C SER A 82 20.56 -40.15 -9.79
N LEU A 83 20.52 -38.90 -9.30
CA LEU A 83 21.08 -37.75 -10.01
C LEU A 83 22.60 -37.68 -9.94
N ASN A 84 23.24 -38.15 -8.86
CA ASN A 84 24.70 -38.21 -8.73
C ASN A 84 25.29 -39.34 -9.59
N GLU A 85 24.57 -40.45 -9.73
CA GLU A 85 24.89 -41.52 -10.70
C GLU A 85 24.74 -41.04 -12.15
N ALA A 86 23.87 -40.04 -12.42
CA ALA A 86 23.78 -39.37 -13.72
C ALA A 86 24.78 -38.20 -13.90
N LYS A 87 25.15 -37.51 -12.82
CA LYS A 87 26.01 -36.29 -12.82
C LYS A 87 27.51 -36.55 -12.98
N GLU A 88 27.99 -37.79 -12.92
CA GLU A 88 29.37 -38.07 -13.36
C GLU A 88 29.59 -37.78 -14.86
N SER A 89 28.52 -37.53 -15.63
CA SER A 89 28.58 -37.12 -17.04
C SER A 89 28.46 -35.62 -17.32
N SER A 90 28.06 -34.77 -16.35
CA SER A 90 27.95 -33.32 -16.59
C SER A 90 28.16 -32.50 -15.31
N LYS A 91 29.38 -31.99 -15.15
CA LYS A 91 29.74 -30.98 -14.13
C LYS A 91 29.22 -29.59 -14.47
N GLU A 92 27.97 -29.46 -14.90
CA GLU A 92 27.36 -28.13 -14.98
C GLU A 92 26.83 -27.76 -13.61
N LYS A 93 27.52 -26.80 -12.96
CA LYS A 93 26.99 -26.13 -11.78
C LYS A 93 25.70 -25.44 -12.18
N THR A 94 24.56 -25.99 -11.75
CA THR A 94 23.26 -25.38 -11.95
C THR A 94 23.27 -23.98 -11.34
N VAL A 95 23.03 -22.96 -12.17
CA VAL A 95 23.09 -21.53 -11.79
C VAL A 95 22.08 -21.17 -10.69
N LEU A 96 21.10 -22.05 -10.43
CA LEU A 96 20.03 -21.90 -9.45
C LEU A 96 20.32 -22.55 -8.07
N GLY A 97 21.55 -23.03 -7.85
CA GLY A 97 21.89 -23.77 -6.63
C GLY A 97 21.50 -25.26 -6.70
N PRO A 98 21.31 -25.94 -5.56
CA PRO A 98 21.16 -27.40 -5.51
C PRO A 98 19.78 -27.90 -5.97
N PHE A 99 18.78 -27.02 -6.06
CA PHE A 99 17.40 -27.37 -6.38
C PHE A 99 17.04 -26.99 -7.82
N PRO A 100 16.24 -27.84 -8.51
CA PRO A 100 15.69 -27.50 -9.81
C PRO A 100 14.55 -26.46 -9.66
N ILE A 101 14.13 -25.85 -10.76
CA ILE A 101 13.23 -24.69 -10.76
C ILE A 101 11.85 -25.00 -10.14
N GLU A 102 11.37 -26.23 -10.29
CA GLU A 102 10.08 -26.71 -9.77
C GLU A 102 10.08 -26.74 -8.24
N ILE A 103 11.23 -27.04 -7.62
CA ILE A 103 11.36 -27.01 -6.16
C ILE A 103 11.39 -25.57 -5.66
N TRP A 104 12.05 -24.67 -6.39
CA TRP A 104 12.02 -23.25 -6.07
C TRP A 104 10.60 -22.69 -6.18
N GLU A 105 9.83 -23.07 -7.19
CA GLU A 105 8.42 -22.71 -7.32
C GLU A 105 7.61 -23.14 -6.08
N ILE A 106 7.77 -24.38 -5.63
CA ILE A 106 7.11 -24.88 -4.40
C ILE A 106 7.54 -24.07 -3.17
N ILE A 107 8.82 -23.72 -3.05
CA ILE A 107 9.34 -22.91 -1.94
C ILE A 107 8.71 -21.52 -1.95
N MET A 108 8.59 -20.88 -3.12
CA MET A 108 7.98 -19.55 -3.23
C MET A 108 6.49 -19.61 -2.92
N GLN A 109 5.76 -20.57 -3.50
CA GLN A 109 4.32 -20.74 -3.27
C GLN A 109 4.00 -21.04 -1.80
N LYS A 110 4.73 -21.97 -1.16
CA LYS A 110 4.47 -22.37 0.23
C LYS A 110 5.09 -21.46 1.27
N GLY A 111 6.19 -20.80 0.93
CA GLY A 111 6.91 -19.91 1.83
C GLY A 111 6.37 -18.47 1.86
N GLY A 112 5.54 -18.10 0.89
CA GLY A 112 5.09 -16.71 0.71
C GLY A 112 6.25 -15.75 0.36
N ILE A 113 7.36 -16.29 -0.13
CA ILE A 113 8.56 -15.52 -0.45
C ILE A 113 8.42 -15.09 -1.91
N ARG A 114 8.24 -13.79 -2.15
CA ARG A 114 8.05 -13.23 -3.50
C ARG A 114 9.32 -12.59 -4.02
N MET A 115 9.79 -11.55 -3.36
CA MET A 115 10.81 -10.66 -3.91
C MET A 115 12.23 -11.00 -3.49
N GLU A 116 12.39 -11.63 -2.33
CA GLU A 116 13.69 -11.90 -1.71
C GLU A 116 14.48 -12.93 -2.53
N VAL A 117 13.81 -13.95 -3.06
CA VAL A 117 14.45 -14.99 -3.90
C VAL A 117 14.89 -14.42 -5.23
N LEU A 118 14.12 -13.49 -5.81
CA LEU A 118 14.44 -12.84 -7.08
C LEU A 118 15.75 -12.03 -7.01
N SER A 119 16.12 -11.56 -5.83
CA SER A 119 17.35 -10.78 -5.62
C SER A 119 18.63 -11.62 -5.54
N ILE A 120 18.53 -12.96 -5.48
CA ILE A 120 19.69 -13.84 -5.23
C ILE A 120 20.66 -13.84 -6.43
N ASN A 121 20.16 -14.06 -7.64
CA ASN A 121 20.97 -13.97 -8.86
C ASN A 121 20.09 -13.81 -10.13
N ARG A 122 20.71 -13.40 -11.24
CA ARG A 122 20.03 -13.16 -12.53
C ARG A 122 19.31 -14.39 -13.09
N ALA A 123 19.83 -15.60 -12.90
CA ALA A 123 19.20 -16.82 -13.39
C ALA A 123 17.94 -17.18 -12.58
N ILE A 124 18.00 -17.02 -11.25
CA ILE A 124 16.85 -17.19 -10.36
C ILE A 124 15.79 -16.15 -10.70
N PHE A 125 16.19 -14.89 -10.89
CA PHE A 125 15.28 -13.85 -11.34
C PHE A 125 14.59 -14.24 -12.64
N ASN A 126 15.36 -14.59 -13.66
CA ASN A 126 14.83 -14.91 -14.99
C ASN A 126 13.93 -16.15 -15.00
N GLY A 127 14.27 -17.18 -14.23
CA GLY A 127 13.51 -18.42 -14.17
C GLY A 127 12.26 -18.33 -13.30
N LEU A 128 12.30 -17.58 -12.20
CA LEU A 128 11.22 -17.53 -11.22
C LEU A 128 10.35 -16.28 -11.32
N ALA A 129 10.82 -15.17 -11.91
CA ALA A 129 10.02 -13.95 -12.00
C ALA A 129 8.61 -14.18 -12.57
N PRO A 130 8.41 -14.96 -13.65
CA PRO A 130 7.05 -15.26 -14.11
C PRO A 130 6.16 -15.90 -13.03
N TYR A 131 6.72 -16.71 -12.13
CA TYR A 131 6.00 -17.37 -11.05
C TYR A 131 5.70 -16.43 -9.87
N VAL A 132 6.62 -15.51 -9.56
CA VAL A 132 6.44 -14.51 -8.48
C VAL A 132 5.34 -13.53 -8.81
N TYR A 133 5.31 -13.13 -10.07
CA TYR A 133 4.27 -12.27 -10.61
C TYR A 133 3.11 -13.11 -11.14
N GLY A 134 2.82 -14.27 -10.52
CA GLY A 134 1.55 -15.00 -10.62
C GLY A 134 1.45 -16.15 -11.63
N GLY A 135 2.53 -16.90 -11.82
CA GLY A 135 2.55 -18.07 -12.71
C GLY A 135 2.40 -17.69 -14.18
N SER A 136 2.28 -18.68 -15.06
CA SER A 136 2.20 -18.55 -16.52
C SER A 136 0.95 -17.79 -17.05
N GLY A 137 0.27 -16.99 -16.22
CA GLY A 137 -1.02 -16.37 -16.54
C GLY A 137 -1.11 -14.87 -16.36
N ILE A 138 -0.20 -14.19 -15.65
CA ILE A 138 -0.36 -12.74 -15.43
C ILE A 138 0.05 -11.96 -16.67
N GLU A 139 -0.97 -11.40 -17.30
CA GLU A 139 -0.86 -10.59 -18.50
C GLU A 139 -1.04 -9.11 -18.17
N LYS A 140 -1.64 -8.78 -17.01
CA LYS A 140 -2.04 -7.41 -16.66
C LYS A 140 -1.48 -7.00 -15.30
N LEU A 141 -0.74 -5.90 -15.27
CA LEU A 141 -0.32 -5.25 -14.04
C LEU A 141 -1.20 -4.02 -13.77
N GLN A 142 -1.72 -3.92 -12.55
CA GLN A 142 -2.42 -2.75 -12.04
C GLN A 142 -1.63 -2.20 -10.84
N LEU A 143 -1.00 -1.05 -11.03
CA LEU A 143 -0.16 -0.42 -10.01
C LEU A 143 -0.91 0.76 -9.41
N LEU A 144 -0.87 0.90 -8.09
CA LEU A 144 -1.43 2.05 -7.38
C LEU A 144 -0.36 2.66 -6.47
N LEU A 145 0.13 3.83 -6.85
CA LEU A 145 1.06 4.63 -6.06
C LEU A 145 0.26 5.69 -5.30
N VAL A 146 0.22 5.61 -3.96
CA VAL A 146 -0.44 6.60 -3.11
C VAL A 146 0.58 7.54 -2.49
N VAL A 147 0.39 8.84 -2.69
CA VAL A 147 1.26 9.92 -2.22
C VAL A 147 0.45 10.93 -1.42
N SER A 148 1.05 11.54 -0.42
CA SER A 148 0.47 12.68 0.28
C SER A 148 1.54 13.64 0.74
N SER A 149 1.25 14.94 0.74
CA SER A 149 2.03 15.92 1.49
C SER A 149 1.95 15.62 2.98
N THR A 150 3.07 15.77 3.70
CA THR A 150 3.13 15.59 5.15
C THR A 150 2.45 16.72 5.92
N LYS A 151 2.02 17.80 5.26
CA LYS A 151 1.43 18.98 5.91
C LYS A 151 0.21 18.63 6.76
N LYS A 152 -0.78 17.93 6.18
CA LYS A 152 -2.00 17.53 6.89
C LYS A 152 -1.72 16.61 8.08
N MET A 153 -0.84 15.63 7.90
CA MET A 153 -0.43 14.72 8.97
C MET A 153 0.33 15.46 10.08
N ARG A 154 1.25 16.35 9.76
CA ARG A 154 1.97 17.15 10.77
C ARG A 154 1.02 18.02 11.58
N GLN A 155 0.03 18.63 10.95
CA GLN A 155 -1.01 19.40 11.63
C GLN A 155 -1.85 18.50 12.56
N ASN A 156 -2.24 17.31 12.08
CA ASN A 156 -2.97 16.33 12.87
C ASN A 156 -2.16 15.86 14.10
N ASP A 157 -0.90 15.53 13.90
CA ASP A 157 0.00 15.05 14.95
C ASP A 157 0.33 16.15 15.96
N ALA A 158 0.61 17.37 15.50
CA ALA A 158 0.86 18.51 16.38
C ALA A 158 -0.36 18.82 17.25
N CYS A 159 -1.57 18.78 16.68
CA CYS A 159 -2.80 18.93 17.45
C CYS A 159 -2.94 17.82 18.50
N PHE A 160 -2.72 16.56 18.13
CA PHE A 160 -2.79 15.44 19.07
C PHE A 160 -1.76 15.57 20.21
N LEU A 161 -0.53 15.95 19.91
CA LEU A 161 0.52 16.09 20.92
C LEU A 161 0.29 17.26 21.88
N ARG A 162 -0.40 18.30 21.41
CA ARG A 162 -0.77 19.47 22.23
C ARG A 162 -1.99 19.20 23.10
N GLU A 163 -3.02 18.57 22.53
CA GLU A 163 -4.37 18.55 23.13
C GLU A 163 -4.83 17.15 23.54
N GLY A 164 -4.14 16.09 23.11
CA GLY A 164 -4.49 14.71 23.38
C GLY A 164 -5.53 14.12 22.43
N PRO A 165 -6.00 12.88 22.69
CA PRO A 165 -7.11 12.26 21.96
C PRO A 165 -8.44 12.92 22.29
N ASP A 166 -9.40 12.78 21.40
CA ASP A 166 -10.80 13.19 21.63
C ASP A 166 -11.46 12.41 22.76
N PHE A 167 -11.02 11.17 22.94
CA PHE A 167 -11.58 10.21 23.89
C PHE A 167 -10.44 9.64 24.75
N PRO A 168 -10.09 10.31 25.86
CA PRO A 168 -8.97 9.92 26.72
C PRO A 168 -9.11 8.51 27.33
N ASP A 169 -10.33 7.99 27.40
CA ASP A 169 -10.65 6.65 27.90
C ASP A 169 -10.34 5.54 26.89
N LYS A 170 -10.14 5.87 25.60
CA LYS A 170 -9.78 4.90 24.57
C LYS A 170 -8.25 4.82 24.38
N PRO A 171 -7.69 3.61 24.31
CA PRO A 171 -6.26 3.45 24.10
C PRO A 171 -5.86 4.00 22.72
N CYS A 172 -4.86 4.85 22.70
CA CYS A 172 -4.25 5.40 21.50
C CYS A 172 -2.73 5.23 21.58
N ASP A 173 -2.11 4.83 20.46
CA ASP A 173 -0.66 4.72 20.37
C ASP A 173 0.00 6.10 20.21
N SER A 174 0.05 6.81 21.34
CA SER A 174 0.58 8.17 21.41
C SER A 174 2.07 8.24 21.06
N TYR A 175 2.81 7.15 21.33
CA TYR A 175 4.24 7.09 21.05
C TYR A 175 4.51 6.99 19.54
N SER A 176 3.77 6.15 18.81
CA SER A 176 3.88 6.09 17.35
C SER A 176 3.51 7.41 16.68
N ILE A 177 2.55 8.18 17.22
CA ILE A 177 2.20 9.52 16.71
C ILE A 177 3.34 10.51 16.96
N TYR A 178 3.96 10.47 18.13
CA TYR A 178 5.15 11.28 18.42
C TYR A 178 6.31 10.97 17.47
N GLU A 179 6.63 9.69 17.26
CA GLU A 179 7.69 9.27 16.32
C GLU A 179 7.37 9.71 14.88
N ARG A 180 6.11 9.52 14.45
CA ARG A 180 5.61 9.98 13.15
C ARG A 180 5.76 11.49 12.98
N ASN A 181 5.42 12.29 13.98
CA ASN A 181 5.58 13.75 13.94
C ASN A 181 7.06 14.15 13.78
N LEU A 182 7.95 13.52 14.55
CA LEU A 182 9.39 13.78 14.46
C LEU A 182 9.96 13.41 13.10
N GLU A 183 9.58 12.25 12.55
CA GLU A 183 10.09 11.80 11.27
C GLU A 183 9.55 12.65 10.11
N SER A 184 8.25 12.90 10.10
CA SER A 184 7.58 13.67 9.05
C SER A 184 8.01 15.14 8.97
N SER A 185 8.49 15.73 10.06
CA SER A 185 9.07 17.07 10.05
C SER A 185 10.26 17.24 9.10
N LYS A 186 10.90 16.13 8.70
CA LYS A 186 12.11 16.11 7.86
C LYS A 186 11.82 15.95 6.37
N TYR A 187 10.56 15.76 5.98
CA TYR A 187 10.18 15.40 4.61
C TYR A 187 8.89 16.11 4.19
N GLU A 188 8.80 16.47 2.92
CA GLU A 188 7.63 17.17 2.36
C GLU A 188 6.49 16.21 2.03
N TYR A 189 6.80 14.95 1.73
CA TYR A 189 5.83 13.95 1.28
C TYR A 189 6.00 12.59 1.98
N GLU A 190 4.96 11.77 1.87
CA GLU A 190 4.98 10.36 2.21
C GLU A 190 4.34 9.51 1.12
N PHE A 191 4.84 8.29 0.98
CA PHE A 191 4.19 7.20 0.26
C PHE A 191 3.42 6.32 1.23
N LEU A 192 2.22 5.90 0.82
CA LEU A 192 1.33 5.07 1.62
C LEU A 192 1.11 3.73 0.91
N ASP A 193 1.54 2.64 1.55
CA ASP A 193 1.09 1.31 1.10
C ASP A 193 -0.32 1.09 1.64
N VAL A 194 -1.23 0.75 0.75
CA VAL A 194 -2.64 0.58 1.10
C VAL A 194 -3.15 -0.82 0.77
N SER A 195 -4.09 -1.32 1.57
CA SER A 195 -4.90 -2.49 1.26
C SER A 195 -6.38 -2.17 1.28
N TYR A 196 -7.14 -3.02 0.61
CA TYR A 196 -8.59 -2.96 0.56
C TYR A 196 -9.15 -4.17 1.30
N ASP A 197 -9.97 -3.92 2.32
CA ASP A 197 -10.46 -4.93 3.27
C ASP A 197 -11.64 -5.76 2.77
N VAL A 198 -12.22 -5.39 1.64
CA VAL A 198 -13.31 -6.15 1.05
C VAL A 198 -12.74 -7.32 0.26
N ALA A 199 -13.35 -8.50 0.42
CA ALA A 199 -12.98 -9.68 -0.33
C ALA A 199 -13.04 -9.38 -1.83
N ARG A 200 -11.88 -9.45 -2.49
CA ARG A 200 -11.77 -9.12 -3.91
C ARG A 200 -12.24 -10.30 -4.74
N ALA A 201 -13.24 -10.05 -5.58
CA ALA A 201 -13.59 -10.93 -6.68
C ALA A 201 -13.01 -10.32 -7.95
N PHE A 202 -11.70 -10.48 -8.18
CA PHE A 202 -11.16 -10.11 -9.49
C PHE A 202 -11.77 -11.05 -10.53
N PRO A 203 -12.49 -10.53 -11.54
CA PRO A 203 -13.07 -11.36 -12.59
C PRO A 203 -12.00 -12.01 -13.46
N ASP A 204 -10.78 -11.47 -13.41
CA ASP A 204 -9.63 -11.87 -14.21
C ASP A 204 -8.49 -12.35 -13.32
N GLU A 205 -8.28 -13.67 -13.27
CA GLU A 205 -7.16 -14.31 -12.56
C GLU A 205 -5.78 -13.86 -13.10
N LYS A 206 -5.75 -13.17 -14.26
CA LYS A 206 -4.54 -12.68 -14.92
C LYS A 206 -4.12 -11.27 -14.51
N THR A 207 -4.84 -10.62 -13.59
CA THR A 207 -4.52 -9.25 -13.13
C THR A 207 -3.81 -9.26 -11.78
N LEU A 208 -2.62 -8.66 -11.72
CA LEU A 208 -1.90 -8.43 -10.47
C LEU A 208 -2.04 -6.98 -10.02
N VAL A 209 -2.59 -6.77 -8.82
CA VAL A 209 -2.64 -5.45 -8.20
C VAL A 209 -1.47 -5.27 -7.24
N ILE A 210 -0.66 -4.23 -7.45
CA ILE A 210 0.50 -3.89 -6.62
C ILE A 210 0.32 -2.48 -6.05
N THR A 211 0.36 -2.39 -4.73
CA THR A 211 0.22 -1.13 -3.97
C THR A 211 1.46 -0.81 -3.13
N ASP A 212 2.41 -1.76 -3.01
CA ASP A 212 3.65 -1.56 -2.26
C ASP A 212 4.61 -0.66 -3.03
N TYR A 213 5.06 0.41 -2.37
CA TYR A 213 5.98 1.38 -2.95
C TYR A 213 7.29 0.76 -3.42
N ASP A 214 7.89 -0.16 -2.65
CA ASP A 214 9.20 -0.73 -2.97
C ASP A 214 9.09 -1.67 -4.18
N GLU A 215 8.01 -2.43 -4.31
CA GLU A 215 7.69 -3.24 -5.48
C GLU A 215 7.47 -2.37 -6.72
N ILE A 216 6.65 -1.32 -6.64
CA ILE A 216 6.42 -0.37 -7.75
C ILE A 216 7.75 0.26 -8.18
N LYS A 217 8.54 0.75 -7.22
CA LYS A 217 9.86 1.31 -7.48
C LYS A 217 10.76 0.29 -8.18
N MET A 218 10.86 -0.92 -7.66
CA MET A 218 11.67 -1.99 -8.23
C MET A 218 11.26 -2.28 -9.68
N LEU A 219 9.96 -2.34 -9.96
CA LEU A 219 9.44 -2.58 -11.30
C LEU A 219 9.92 -1.49 -12.27
N PHE A 220 9.77 -0.22 -11.93
CA PHE A 220 10.19 0.86 -12.82
C PHE A 220 11.71 0.96 -12.96
N TYR A 221 12.48 0.86 -11.88
CA TYR A 221 13.93 1.03 -11.93
C TYR A 221 14.66 -0.15 -12.57
N HIS A 222 14.15 -1.38 -12.43
CA HIS A 222 14.91 -2.59 -12.77
C HIS A 222 14.22 -3.49 -13.78
N VAL A 223 12.90 -3.45 -13.89
CA VAL A 223 12.15 -4.35 -14.79
C VAL A 223 11.76 -3.64 -16.08
N MET A 224 11.06 -2.51 -16.00
CA MET A 224 10.50 -1.84 -17.19
C MET A 224 11.58 -1.21 -18.06
N ASN A 225 12.56 -0.56 -17.43
CA ASN A 225 13.69 0.07 -18.12
C ASN A 225 14.75 -0.91 -18.63
N ASN A 226 14.60 -2.21 -18.36
CA ASN A 226 15.54 -3.23 -18.80
C ASN A 226 15.04 -3.94 -20.07
N PRO A 227 15.68 -3.75 -21.25
CA PRO A 227 15.27 -4.39 -22.49
C PRO A 227 15.33 -5.92 -22.48
N ASP A 228 16.18 -6.49 -21.60
CA ASP A 228 16.38 -7.93 -21.45
C ASP A 228 15.46 -8.55 -20.39
N SER A 229 14.57 -7.77 -19.79
CA SER A 229 13.65 -8.27 -18.76
C SER A 229 12.64 -9.24 -19.38
N ILE A 230 12.72 -10.51 -18.98
CA ILE A 230 11.75 -11.54 -19.39
C ILE A 230 10.35 -11.18 -18.87
N LEU A 231 10.27 -10.74 -17.61
CA LEU A 231 9.01 -10.31 -16.99
C LEU A 231 8.35 -9.19 -17.79
N ARG A 232 9.12 -8.26 -18.36
CA ARG A 232 8.57 -7.21 -19.22
C ARG A 232 7.90 -7.79 -20.46
N ARG A 233 8.44 -8.86 -21.05
CA ARG A 233 7.90 -9.48 -22.28
C ARG A 233 6.61 -10.27 -22.04
N THR A 234 6.37 -10.73 -20.82
CA THR A 234 5.15 -11.48 -20.47
C THR A 234 3.96 -10.56 -20.20
N ILE A 235 4.21 -9.30 -19.84
CA ILE A 235 3.17 -8.35 -19.50
C ILE A 235 2.56 -7.75 -20.78
N LYS A 236 1.27 -7.98 -20.96
CA LYS A 236 0.46 -7.46 -22.07
C LYS A 236 -0.12 -6.08 -21.77
N SER A 237 -0.40 -5.78 -20.51
CA SER A 237 -0.92 -4.47 -20.10
C SER A 237 -0.36 -4.00 -18.77
N ILE A 238 -0.06 -2.71 -18.67
CA ILE A 238 0.38 -2.02 -17.46
C ILE A 238 -0.50 -0.79 -17.25
N ASN A 239 -1.33 -0.85 -16.22
CA ASN A 239 -2.14 0.28 -15.78
C ASN A 239 -1.53 0.83 -14.49
N VAL A 240 -1.31 2.14 -14.46
CA VAL A 240 -0.70 2.82 -13.32
C VAL A 240 -1.59 3.95 -12.88
N ASP A 241 -1.92 3.94 -11.60
CA ASP A 241 -2.68 4.99 -10.95
C ASP A 241 -1.80 5.68 -9.90
N ILE A 242 -1.71 7.01 -9.98
CA ILE A 242 -1.04 7.84 -9.00
C ILE A 242 -2.11 8.63 -8.25
N SER A 243 -2.37 8.22 -7.02
CA SER A 243 -3.33 8.84 -6.13
C SER A 243 -2.64 9.81 -5.19
N ILE A 244 -3.03 11.08 -5.22
CA ILE A 244 -2.48 12.11 -4.34
C ILE A 244 -3.58 12.54 -3.37
N LEU A 245 -3.43 12.18 -2.09
CA LEU A 245 -4.43 12.47 -1.05
C LEU A 245 -4.40 13.95 -0.66
N HIS A 246 -3.21 14.52 -0.47
CA HIS A 246 -3.02 15.94 -0.14
C HIS A 246 -1.82 16.52 -0.90
N GLY A 247 -1.87 17.82 -1.23
CA GLY A 247 -0.78 18.51 -1.92
C GLY A 247 -0.71 18.25 -3.42
N TYR A 248 -1.86 18.01 -4.07
CA TYR A 248 -1.94 17.74 -5.51
C TYR A 248 -1.43 18.92 -6.33
N GLN A 249 -1.81 20.15 -5.95
CA GLN A 249 -1.46 21.37 -6.68
C GLN A 249 0.06 21.54 -6.71
N GLU A 250 0.70 21.44 -5.55
CA GLU A 250 2.13 21.62 -5.37
C GLU A 250 2.92 20.49 -6.05
N LEU A 251 2.46 19.24 -5.93
CA LEU A 251 3.16 18.09 -6.50
C LEU A 251 3.02 17.99 -8.02
N VAL A 252 1.85 18.32 -8.57
CA VAL A 252 1.57 18.11 -10.00
C VAL A 252 1.83 19.38 -10.79
N TYR A 253 1.23 20.51 -10.41
CA TYR A 253 1.23 21.73 -11.25
C TYR A 253 2.40 22.65 -10.96
N ASP A 254 2.79 22.78 -9.69
CA ASP A 254 3.84 23.73 -9.30
C ASP A 254 5.24 23.09 -9.34
N SER A 255 5.35 21.89 -9.92
CA SER A 255 6.58 21.09 -9.95
C SER A 255 7.03 20.73 -11.37
N GLN A 256 8.17 20.05 -11.47
CA GLN A 256 8.67 19.52 -12.75
C GLN A 256 7.77 18.42 -13.33
N VAL A 257 6.90 17.80 -12.52
CA VAL A 257 5.93 16.79 -12.97
C VAL A 257 5.04 17.37 -14.06
N TYR A 258 4.54 18.60 -13.90
CA TYR A 258 3.71 19.27 -14.91
C TYR A 258 4.38 19.29 -16.28
N ARG A 259 5.65 19.68 -16.32
CA ARG A 259 6.41 19.79 -17.58
C ARG A 259 6.60 18.45 -18.26
N VAL A 260 6.80 17.39 -17.48
CA VAL A 260 6.93 16.02 -17.99
C VAL A 260 5.59 15.54 -18.53
N LEU A 261 4.49 15.80 -17.81
CA LEU A 261 3.15 15.47 -18.27
C LEU A 261 2.74 16.26 -19.52
N GLU A 262 3.16 17.53 -19.64
CA GLU A 262 2.93 18.35 -20.83
C GLU A 262 3.76 17.84 -22.02
N HIS A 263 5.00 17.40 -21.79
CA HIS A 263 5.89 16.91 -22.83
C HIS A 263 5.49 15.53 -23.36
N PHE A 264 5.18 14.59 -22.47
CA PHE A 264 4.89 13.19 -22.80
C PHE A 264 3.40 12.89 -22.92
N GLY A 265 2.54 13.75 -22.39
CA GLY A 265 1.12 13.59 -22.58
C GLY A 265 0.82 13.69 -24.05
N ARG A 266 0.52 12.54 -24.68
CA ARG A 266 0.19 12.48 -26.10
C ARG A 266 -0.87 13.53 -26.35
N SER A 267 -0.53 14.52 -27.18
CA SER A 267 -1.51 15.39 -27.82
C SER A 267 -2.35 14.49 -28.73
N LEU A 268 -3.30 13.75 -28.13
CA LEU A 268 -4.42 13.16 -28.86
C LEU A 268 -4.91 14.27 -29.78
N GLY A 269 -5.05 14.02 -31.08
CA GLY A 269 -5.52 14.97 -32.10
C GLY A 269 -6.94 15.51 -31.87
N ILE A 270 -7.43 15.44 -30.64
CA ILE A 270 -8.46 16.26 -30.03
C ILE A 270 -7.77 17.61 -29.72
N GLU A 271 -7.94 18.60 -30.59
CA GLU A 271 -7.51 20.00 -30.41
C GLU A 271 -7.10 20.36 -28.96
N ARG A 272 -5.81 20.33 -28.63
CA ARG A 272 -5.26 20.88 -27.37
C ARG A 272 -5.95 20.43 -26.08
N VAL A 273 -6.15 19.13 -25.88
CA VAL A 273 -6.71 18.66 -24.61
C VAL A 273 -5.79 17.61 -23.96
N SER A 274 -4.73 18.08 -23.28
CA SER A 274 -4.55 17.58 -21.90
C SER A 274 -5.85 17.96 -21.23
N SER A 275 -6.78 17.02 -21.05
CA SER A 275 -8.05 17.39 -20.45
C SER A 275 -7.72 17.72 -19.02
N ARG A 276 -7.58 19.01 -18.72
CA ARG A 276 -7.90 19.54 -17.40
C ARG A 276 -9.39 19.28 -17.25
N THR A 277 -9.72 18.02 -16.99
CA THR A 277 -11.01 17.62 -16.49
C THR A 277 -10.90 17.89 -15.01
N GLN A 278 -10.87 19.18 -14.68
CA GLN A 278 -11.31 19.63 -13.38
C GLN A 278 -12.79 19.30 -13.39
N VAL A 279 -13.14 18.21 -12.73
CA VAL A 279 -14.52 18.03 -12.34
C VAL A 279 -14.63 18.77 -11.02
N LYS A 280 -15.21 19.96 -11.08
CA LYS A 280 -15.63 20.65 -9.88
C LYS A 280 -16.75 19.79 -9.30
N ALA A 281 -16.48 19.11 -8.20
CA ALA A 281 -17.53 18.62 -7.33
C ALA A 281 -17.93 19.80 -6.45
N ASP A 282 -19.03 20.44 -6.80
CA ASP A 282 -19.55 21.53 -5.98
C ASP A 282 -20.35 20.92 -4.83
N GLY A 283 -19.70 20.82 -3.67
CA GLY A 283 -20.10 19.90 -2.63
C GLY A 283 -19.88 18.48 -3.15
N PHE A 284 -19.16 17.61 -2.48
CA PHE A 284 -19.79 16.72 -1.51
C PHE A 284 -18.71 15.71 -1.08
N PHE A 285 -17.43 16.12 -0.97
CA PHE A 285 -16.50 15.38 -0.12
C PHE A 285 -16.88 15.66 1.34
N TYR A 286 -18.00 15.05 1.75
CA TYR A 286 -18.49 15.04 3.11
C TYR A 286 -17.64 14.06 3.92
N GLY A 287 -16.80 14.62 4.79
CA GLY A 287 -16.83 14.17 6.17
C GLY A 287 -17.57 15.23 6.97
N PRO A 288 -18.59 14.90 7.78
CA PRO A 288 -19.19 15.83 8.74
C PRO A 288 -18.19 16.40 9.76
N ASP A 289 -16.99 15.82 9.84
CA ASP A 289 -15.98 16.18 10.82
C ASP A 289 -14.84 17.01 10.23
N SER A 290 -14.86 18.29 10.59
CA SER A 290 -13.80 19.28 10.39
C SER A 290 -12.49 18.98 11.13
N HIS A 291 -12.27 17.75 11.60
CA HIS A 291 -11.15 17.32 12.44
C HIS A 291 -9.80 17.14 11.71
N GLN A 292 -9.62 17.79 10.56
CA GLN A 292 -8.62 17.34 9.58
C GLN A 292 -7.62 18.39 9.14
N LEU A 293 -7.86 19.68 9.40
CA LEU A 293 -6.90 20.75 9.15
C LEU A 293 -6.89 21.65 10.37
N PHE A 294 -5.82 21.55 11.15
CA PHE A 294 -5.60 22.38 12.32
C PHE A 294 -4.60 23.47 11.94
N ASN A 295 -4.96 24.74 12.15
CA ASN A 295 -3.95 25.78 12.15
C ASN A 295 -3.09 25.61 13.41
N GLU A 296 -1.79 25.85 13.31
CA GLU A 296 -0.84 25.62 14.41
C GLU A 296 -1.20 26.37 15.70
N GLU A 297 -1.91 27.50 15.57
CA GLU A 297 -2.32 28.36 16.67
C GLU A 297 -3.78 28.13 17.13
N GLU A 298 -4.58 27.35 16.40
CA GLU A 298 -5.98 27.11 16.73
C GLU A 298 -6.11 25.94 17.70
N SER A 299 -6.75 26.19 18.84
CA SER A 299 -7.19 25.17 19.79
C SER A 299 -8.42 24.46 19.23
N ARG A 300 -8.37 23.13 19.14
CA ARG A 300 -9.52 22.35 18.64
C ARG A 300 -10.71 22.43 19.58
N TRP A 301 -10.46 22.61 20.88
CA TRP A 301 -11.50 22.77 21.90
C TRP A 301 -12.17 24.14 21.87
N ASP A 302 -11.44 25.19 21.47
CA ASP A 302 -11.91 26.58 21.55
C ASP A 302 -12.50 27.13 20.26
N ASP A 303 -12.27 26.50 19.09
CA ASP A 303 -12.84 26.99 17.83
C ASP A 303 -14.36 26.67 17.76
N PRO A 304 -15.25 27.67 17.71
CA PRO A 304 -16.70 27.47 17.66
C PRO A 304 -17.22 26.78 16.38
N ARG A 305 -16.34 26.50 15.40
CA ARG A 305 -16.57 25.80 14.12
C ARG A 305 -15.90 24.42 14.04
N LEU A 306 -14.81 24.20 14.80
CA LEU A 306 -14.15 22.88 14.94
C LEU A 306 -14.56 22.14 16.21
N GLY A 307 -15.23 22.87 17.11
CA GLY A 307 -15.56 22.44 18.45
C GLY A 307 -16.36 21.16 18.42
N ILE A 308 -15.71 20.11 18.90
CA ILE A 308 -16.31 18.85 19.38
C ILE A 308 -17.53 19.15 20.27
N SER A 309 -17.57 20.34 20.89
CA SER A 309 -18.68 20.83 21.71
C SER A 309 -20.00 21.10 20.98
N LYS A 310 -20.02 21.26 19.65
CA LYS A 310 -21.26 21.50 18.87
C LYS A 310 -21.59 20.36 17.93
N THR A 311 -20.60 19.61 17.47
CA THR A 311 -20.75 18.30 16.83
C THR A 311 -20.60 17.19 17.87
N PHE A 312 -21.16 17.40 19.08
CA PHE A 312 -21.62 16.31 19.93
C PHE A 312 -22.75 15.62 19.16
N ASP A 313 -22.40 14.89 18.13
CA ASP A 313 -23.26 13.86 17.64
C ASP A 313 -23.49 12.93 18.84
N PRO A 314 -24.73 12.75 19.34
CA PRO A 314 -25.03 11.78 20.40
C PRO A 314 -24.54 10.36 20.05
N HIS A 315 -24.18 10.12 18.79
CA HIS A 315 -23.46 8.94 18.36
C HIS A 315 -22.03 8.83 18.91
N SER A 316 -21.30 9.89 19.24
CA SER A 316 -19.94 9.81 19.82
C SER A 316 -19.84 9.02 21.14
N PHE A 317 -20.96 8.85 21.85
CA PHE A 317 -21.07 8.02 23.08
C PHE A 317 -21.98 6.79 22.91
N SER A 318 -22.50 6.52 21.71
CA SER A 318 -23.37 5.36 21.51
C SER A 318 -22.56 4.06 21.62
N LYS A 319 -23.14 3.07 22.31
CA LYS A 319 -22.64 1.70 22.41
C LYS A 319 -22.84 0.89 21.12
N VAL A 320 -23.42 1.50 20.07
CA VAL A 320 -23.63 0.83 18.79
C VAL A 320 -22.27 0.69 18.07
N PRO A 321 -21.93 -0.48 17.52
CA PRO A 321 -20.61 -0.79 16.94
C PRO A 321 -20.16 0.07 15.73
N TYR A 322 -20.99 1.00 15.27
CA TYR A 322 -20.75 1.82 14.07
C TYR A 322 -20.31 3.25 14.39
N ASN A 323 -19.89 3.54 15.62
CA ASN A 323 -19.39 4.86 15.98
C ASN A 323 -17.90 5.00 15.66
N THR A 324 -17.69 5.40 14.41
CA THR A 324 -16.45 5.53 13.66
C THR A 324 -15.61 6.75 14.03
N ALA A 325 -16.17 7.77 14.68
CA ALA A 325 -15.46 9.02 15.00
C ALA A 325 -14.12 8.80 15.73
N ASN A 326 -14.08 7.85 16.66
CA ASN A 326 -12.89 7.55 17.47
C ASN A 326 -11.88 6.66 16.74
N GLU A 327 -12.27 6.01 15.65
CA GLU A 327 -11.33 5.33 14.76
C GLU A 327 -10.64 6.30 13.81
N VAL A 328 -11.21 7.50 13.64
CA VAL A 328 -10.74 8.48 12.66
C VAL A 328 -9.62 9.33 13.23
N PHE A 329 -9.85 10.14 14.26
CA PHE A 329 -8.77 10.92 14.89
C PHE A 329 -8.17 10.15 16.08
N PRO A 330 -6.83 10.09 16.23
CA PRO A 330 -5.77 10.68 15.39
C PRO A 330 -5.20 9.72 14.32
N ASN A 331 -5.79 8.54 14.16
CA ASN A 331 -5.15 7.43 13.44
C ASN A 331 -5.31 7.52 11.91
N LYS A 332 -6.48 7.94 11.42
CA LYS A 332 -6.85 8.04 9.99
C LYS A 332 -6.80 9.50 9.52
N VAL A 333 -5.59 10.04 9.45
CA VAL A 333 -5.29 11.41 8.96
C VAL A 333 -6.01 11.74 7.63
N TYR A 334 -6.08 10.77 6.72
CA TYR A 334 -6.58 10.94 5.36
C TYR A 334 -7.98 10.38 5.13
N PHE A 335 -8.77 10.20 6.20
CA PHE A 335 -10.02 9.44 6.16
C PHE A 335 -10.91 9.81 4.97
N ASN A 336 -11.19 11.10 4.77
CA ASN A 336 -12.04 11.57 3.68
C ASN A 336 -11.43 11.30 2.29
N GLU A 337 -10.11 11.42 2.18
CA GLU A 337 -9.40 11.17 0.94
C GLU A 337 -9.30 9.68 0.60
N LEU A 338 -9.49 8.77 1.57
CA LEU A 338 -9.49 7.32 1.32
C LEU A 338 -10.71 6.87 0.50
N VAL A 339 -11.81 7.64 0.45
CA VAL A 339 -12.98 7.34 -0.42
C VAL A 339 -12.53 7.13 -1.87
N HIS A 340 -11.65 8.00 -2.35
CA HIS A 340 -11.07 7.90 -3.69
C HIS A 340 -10.42 6.54 -3.88
N LEU A 341 -9.59 6.10 -2.94
CA LEU A 341 -8.87 4.82 -3.06
C LEU A 341 -9.83 3.64 -3.11
N SER A 342 -10.87 3.65 -2.27
CA SER A 342 -11.92 2.62 -2.29
C SER A 342 -12.61 2.53 -3.65
N GLU A 343 -12.97 3.65 -4.25
CA GLU A 343 -13.56 3.65 -5.59
C GLU A 343 -12.60 3.20 -6.69
N LEU A 344 -11.29 3.47 -6.55
CA LEU A 344 -10.29 2.88 -7.44
C LEU A 344 -10.28 1.35 -7.31
N PHE A 345 -10.24 0.81 -6.10
CA PHE A 345 -10.28 -0.65 -5.91
C PHE A 345 -11.55 -1.27 -6.47
N LYS A 346 -12.73 -0.65 -6.25
CA LYS A 346 -13.99 -1.09 -6.88
C LYS A 346 -13.90 -1.06 -8.41
N SER A 347 -13.21 -0.07 -8.98
CA SER A 347 -12.99 0.02 -10.43
C SER A 347 -12.04 -1.07 -10.95
N TYR A 348 -11.12 -1.56 -10.14
CA TYR A 348 -10.25 -2.70 -10.48
C TYR A 348 -11.06 -4.00 -10.47
N ASP A 349 -11.84 -4.22 -9.40
CA ASP A 349 -12.66 -5.42 -9.23
C ASP A 349 -13.75 -5.52 -10.32
N SER A 350 -14.35 -4.41 -10.72
CA SER A 350 -15.38 -4.40 -11.78
C SER A 350 -14.83 -4.38 -13.20
N GLY A 351 -13.51 -4.28 -13.39
CA GLY A 351 -12.89 -4.04 -14.69
C GLY A 351 -13.12 -2.63 -15.26
N GLY A 352 -13.82 -1.74 -14.54
CA GLY A 352 -14.08 -0.36 -14.96
C GLY A 352 -12.82 0.47 -15.23
N ARG A 353 -11.70 0.15 -14.57
CA ARG A 353 -10.40 0.78 -14.86
C ARG A 353 -9.90 0.50 -16.28
N SER A 354 -10.20 -0.68 -16.83
CA SER A 354 -9.83 -1.01 -18.22
C SER A 354 -10.66 -0.23 -19.24
N GLU A 355 -11.90 0.11 -18.90
CA GLU A 355 -12.76 0.95 -19.73
C GLU A 355 -12.25 2.39 -19.81
N LEU A 356 -11.50 2.86 -18.80
CA LEU A 356 -10.83 4.16 -18.90
C LEU A 356 -9.96 4.20 -20.14
N CYS A 357 -9.20 3.14 -20.45
CA CYS A 357 -8.29 3.09 -21.59
C CYS A 357 -8.95 3.33 -22.96
N LYS A 358 -10.27 3.13 -23.06
CA LYS A 358 -11.05 3.34 -24.30
C LYS A 358 -11.62 4.76 -24.42
N ILE A 359 -11.37 5.62 -23.43
CA ILE A 359 -11.95 6.96 -23.36
C ILE A 359 -11.20 7.91 -24.29
N THR A 360 -11.92 8.41 -25.27
CA THR A 360 -11.41 9.39 -26.26
C THR A 360 -11.99 10.79 -26.10
N THR A 361 -12.90 11.02 -25.15
CA THR A 361 -13.55 12.33 -24.97
C THR A 361 -13.69 12.69 -23.50
N LYS A 362 -13.71 14.00 -23.21
CA LYS A 362 -13.92 14.55 -21.86
C LYS A 362 -15.25 14.09 -21.24
N ASP A 363 -16.32 14.02 -22.02
CA ASP A 363 -17.63 13.59 -21.51
C ASP A 363 -17.64 12.10 -21.18
N LYS A 364 -16.97 11.28 -21.99
CA LYS A 364 -16.76 9.86 -21.65
C LYS A 364 -15.92 9.71 -20.38
N LEU A 365 -14.90 10.56 -20.18
CA LEU A 365 -14.12 10.58 -18.94
C LEU A 365 -14.99 10.89 -17.73
N ARG A 366 -15.82 11.93 -17.80
CA ARG A 366 -16.75 12.29 -16.72
C ARG A 366 -17.74 11.17 -16.40
N LYS A 367 -18.33 10.55 -17.43
CA LYS A 367 -19.34 9.48 -17.27
C LYS A 367 -18.78 8.17 -16.73
N ASN A 368 -17.51 7.87 -17.03
CA ASN A 368 -16.85 6.63 -16.62
C ASN A 368 -15.84 6.85 -15.49
N HIS A 369 -15.80 8.04 -14.91
CA HIS A 369 -14.88 8.36 -13.85
C HIS A 369 -15.10 7.42 -12.64
N PRO A 370 -14.04 6.85 -12.04
CA PRO A 370 -14.20 5.97 -10.88
C PRO A 370 -14.95 6.64 -9.73
N TYR A 371 -14.80 7.96 -9.59
CA TYR A 371 -15.43 8.74 -8.51
C TYR A 371 -16.74 9.42 -8.92
N LYS A 372 -17.33 9.08 -10.08
CA LYS A 372 -18.52 9.80 -10.60
C LYS A 372 -19.67 9.90 -9.61
N LYS A 373 -19.79 8.93 -8.69
CA LYS A 373 -20.80 8.91 -7.63
C LYS A 373 -20.64 10.06 -6.62
N TYR A 374 -19.41 10.47 -6.33
CA TYR A 374 -19.09 11.53 -5.37
C TYR A 374 -18.78 12.86 -6.04
N VAL A 375 -18.79 12.87 -7.38
CA VAL A 375 -18.48 14.03 -8.20
C VAL A 375 -19.78 14.45 -8.85
N LEU A 376 -20.64 15.10 -8.05
CA LEU A 376 -21.94 15.59 -8.48
C LEU A 376 -21.84 17.10 -8.78
N SER A 377 -22.59 17.53 -9.78
CA SER A 377 -22.78 18.96 -10.03
C SER A 377 -23.85 19.52 -9.09
N PRO A 378 -23.83 20.84 -8.78
CA PRO A 378 -24.87 21.47 -7.97
C PRO A 378 -26.26 21.20 -8.51
N GLU A 379 -26.39 21.21 -9.84
CA GLU A 379 -27.64 20.98 -10.53
C GLU A 379 -28.16 19.57 -10.24
N GLN A 380 -27.30 18.54 -10.26
CA GLN A 380 -27.69 17.16 -9.96
C GLN A 380 -28.26 17.00 -8.55
N ILE A 381 -27.65 17.66 -7.56
CA ILE A 381 -28.13 17.63 -6.16
C ILE A 381 -29.49 18.31 -6.03
N THR A 382 -29.74 19.39 -6.79
CA THR A 382 -31.00 20.15 -6.71
C THR A 382 -32.13 19.57 -7.56
N GLN A 383 -31.80 18.83 -8.62
CA GLN A 383 -32.77 18.34 -9.62
C GLN A 383 -33.21 16.90 -9.37
N ASP A 384 -32.48 16.15 -8.55
CA ASP A 384 -32.81 14.76 -8.23
C ASP A 384 -33.42 14.67 -6.82
N PRO A 385 -34.76 14.65 -6.70
CA PRO A 385 -35.43 14.55 -5.40
C PRO A 385 -35.20 13.21 -4.70
N GLU A 386 -34.69 12.19 -5.41
CA GLU A 386 -34.31 10.89 -4.84
C GLU A 386 -32.87 10.88 -4.33
N PHE A 387 -32.12 11.97 -4.50
CA PHE A 387 -30.73 12.06 -4.08
C PHE A 387 -30.61 12.14 -2.55
N ASP A 388 -30.38 11.00 -1.91
CA ASP A 388 -30.14 10.89 -0.48
C ASP A 388 -28.69 11.25 -0.12
N VAL A 389 -28.52 12.50 0.31
CA VAL A 389 -27.27 13.04 0.83
C VAL A 389 -26.73 12.23 2.01
N GLU A 390 -27.60 11.80 2.93
CA GLU A 390 -27.17 11.07 4.12
C GLU A 390 -26.70 9.67 3.76
N GLN A 391 -27.37 9.01 2.81
CA GLN A 391 -26.91 7.74 2.27
C GLN A 391 -25.50 7.88 1.64
N LEU A 392 -25.26 8.93 0.85
CA LEU A 392 -23.95 9.14 0.23
C LEU A 392 -22.84 9.32 1.30
N LYS A 393 -23.13 9.99 2.42
CA LYS A 393 -22.19 10.14 3.53
C LYS A 393 -21.86 8.78 4.16
N VAL A 394 -22.88 8.00 4.50
CA VAL A 394 -22.70 6.67 5.09
C VAL A 394 -21.87 5.78 4.16
N GLU A 395 -22.14 5.82 2.85
CA GLU A 395 -21.35 5.07 1.87
C GLU A 395 -19.91 5.56 1.74
N GLY A 396 -19.68 6.88 1.83
CA GLY A 396 -18.34 7.47 1.85
C GLY A 396 -17.54 7.07 3.09
N GLU A 397 -18.18 7.06 4.26
CA GLU A 397 -17.55 6.57 5.48
C GLU A 397 -17.18 5.08 5.34
N ILE A 398 -18.13 4.23 4.93
CA ILE A 398 -17.87 2.80 4.69
C ILE A 398 -16.71 2.62 3.69
N ALA A 399 -16.72 3.38 2.58
CA ALA A 399 -15.64 3.36 1.58
C ALA A 399 -14.28 3.70 2.20
N SER A 400 -14.22 4.71 3.06
CA SER A 400 -13.01 5.12 3.76
C SER A 400 -12.52 4.06 4.74
N HIS A 401 -13.43 3.42 5.49
CA HIS A 401 -13.10 2.33 6.41
C HIS A 401 -12.56 1.08 5.70
N ASN A 402 -12.97 0.83 4.46
CA ASN A 402 -12.50 -0.31 3.68
C ASN A 402 -11.03 -0.17 3.23
N ILE A 403 -10.39 0.99 3.44
CA ILE A 403 -9.00 1.21 3.10
C ILE A 403 -8.15 1.23 4.36
N LYS A 404 -7.12 0.39 4.38
CA LYS A 404 -6.10 0.38 5.42
C LYS A 404 -4.78 0.90 4.88
N ILE A 405 -4.16 1.81 5.62
CA ILE A 405 -2.76 2.19 5.42
C ILE A 405 -1.91 1.17 6.17
N ILE A 406 -1.14 0.37 5.45
CA ILE A 406 -0.29 -0.68 6.01
C ILE A 406 1.05 -0.10 6.45
N LYS A 407 1.65 0.74 5.59
CA LYS A 407 3.00 1.25 5.80
C LYS A 407 3.14 2.67 5.24
N ARG A 408 3.94 3.47 5.92
CA ARG A 408 4.29 4.84 5.54
C ARG A 408 5.77 4.89 5.20
N ARG A 409 6.13 5.68 4.19
CA ARG A 409 7.52 5.97 3.86
C ARG A 409 7.68 7.44 3.53
N PHE A 410 8.46 8.15 4.34
CA PHE A 410 8.71 9.56 4.10
C PHE A 410 9.73 9.76 2.97
N ALA A 411 9.52 10.83 2.19
CA ALA A 411 10.33 11.14 1.03
C ALA A 411 10.41 12.64 0.80
N SER A 412 11.59 13.10 0.38
CA SER A 412 11.78 14.46 -0.09
C SER A 412 10.97 14.73 -1.35
N ASP A 413 10.56 15.97 -1.58
CA ASP A 413 9.96 16.46 -2.82
C ASP A 413 10.64 15.92 -4.10
N LYS A 414 11.97 16.02 -4.20
CA LYS A 414 12.77 15.60 -5.35
C LYS A 414 12.64 14.12 -5.63
N LYS A 415 12.57 13.31 -4.57
CA LYS A 415 12.45 11.84 -4.67
C LYS A 415 11.09 11.45 -5.21
N VAL A 416 10.03 12.11 -4.76
CA VAL A 416 8.66 11.89 -5.27
C VAL A 416 8.56 12.32 -6.73
N GLN A 417 8.98 13.56 -7.04
CA GLN A 417 8.94 14.09 -8.40
C GLN A 417 9.76 13.24 -9.38
N SER A 418 10.95 12.77 -8.97
CA SER A 418 11.81 11.91 -9.81
C SER A 418 11.16 10.56 -10.11
N LEU A 419 10.46 9.95 -9.15
CA LEU A 419 9.75 8.69 -9.38
C LEU A 419 8.56 8.89 -10.34
N ILE A 420 7.72 9.91 -10.10
CA ILE A 420 6.59 10.22 -10.98
C ILE A 420 7.08 10.51 -12.40
N LYS A 421 8.13 11.32 -12.53
CA LYS A 421 8.79 11.60 -13.82
C LYS A 421 9.24 10.31 -14.52
N LEU A 422 9.95 9.43 -13.81
CA LEU A 422 10.38 8.14 -14.35
C LEU A 422 9.19 7.32 -14.85
N MET A 423 8.09 7.27 -14.08
CA MET A 423 6.89 6.52 -14.45
C MET A 423 6.25 7.07 -15.73
N VAL A 424 6.11 8.39 -15.84
CA VAL A 424 5.58 9.05 -17.04
C VAL A 424 6.49 8.77 -18.24
N GLU A 425 7.79 9.03 -18.12
CA GLU A 425 8.78 8.82 -19.20
C GLU A 425 8.81 7.37 -19.68
N THR A 426 8.76 6.41 -18.74
CA THR A 426 8.80 4.98 -19.04
C THR A 426 7.53 4.55 -19.76
N LEU A 427 6.34 4.90 -19.23
CA LEU A 427 5.05 4.51 -19.80
C LEU A 427 4.75 5.18 -21.15
N SER A 428 5.29 6.37 -21.39
CA SER A 428 5.11 7.09 -22.67
C SER A 428 6.14 6.71 -23.74
N SER A 429 7.08 5.82 -23.44
CA SER A 429 8.15 5.46 -24.38
C SER A 429 7.75 4.29 -25.29
N ASP A 430 7.44 4.61 -26.55
CA ASP A 430 7.17 3.61 -27.61
C ASP A 430 8.36 2.65 -27.83
N LYS A 431 9.58 3.08 -27.51
CA LYS A 431 10.79 2.23 -27.58
C LYS A 431 10.78 1.13 -26.51
N ILE A 432 10.08 1.36 -25.39
CA ILE A 432 10.02 0.44 -24.25
C ILE A 432 8.76 -0.44 -24.38
N PHE A 433 7.63 0.16 -24.77
CA PHE A 433 6.32 -0.50 -24.85
C PHE A 433 5.73 -0.40 -26.26
N ASN A 434 6.25 -1.23 -27.17
CA ASN A 434 5.73 -1.35 -28.53
C ASN A 434 4.54 -2.34 -28.62
N ASP A 435 4.55 -3.39 -27.79
CA ASP A 435 3.57 -4.50 -27.81
C ASP A 435 2.81 -4.65 -26.47
N THR A 436 2.86 -3.63 -25.60
CA THR A 436 2.26 -3.63 -24.26
C THR A 436 1.33 -2.43 -24.12
N ASP A 437 0.08 -2.68 -23.72
CA ASP A 437 -0.91 -1.62 -23.49
C ASP A 437 -0.59 -0.89 -22.18
N THR A 438 -0.23 0.39 -22.26
CA THR A 438 0.07 1.21 -21.08
C THR A 438 -1.02 2.24 -20.80
N SER A 439 -1.32 2.48 -19.53
CA SER A 439 -2.21 3.57 -19.10
C SER A 439 -1.69 4.22 -17.84
N LEU A 440 -1.71 5.56 -17.80
CA LEU A 440 -1.42 6.33 -16.59
C LEU A 440 -2.61 7.21 -16.22
N PHE A 441 -3.07 7.09 -14.98
CA PHE A 441 -4.12 7.94 -14.41
C PHE A 441 -3.59 8.61 -13.14
N ILE A 442 -3.56 9.93 -13.13
CA ILE A 442 -3.15 10.72 -11.97
C ILE A 442 -4.39 11.42 -11.43
N SER A 443 -4.72 11.16 -10.17
CA SER A 443 -5.86 11.72 -9.47
C SER A 443 -5.46 12.32 -8.14
N GLY A 444 -6.12 13.39 -7.74
CA GLY A 444 -6.02 13.89 -6.39
C GLY A 444 -6.91 15.08 -6.10
N MET A 445 -6.93 15.45 -4.83
CA MET A 445 -7.76 16.52 -4.31
C MET A 445 -6.87 17.74 -4.02
N PRO A 446 -7.26 18.95 -4.47
CA PRO A 446 -6.62 20.17 -4.03
C PRO A 446 -7.00 20.46 -2.58
N ASP A 447 -6.17 21.24 -1.90
CA ASP A 447 -6.36 21.59 -0.51
C ASP A 447 -7.76 22.21 -0.28
N PHE A 448 -8.49 21.67 0.70
CA PHE A 448 -9.84 22.11 1.08
C PHE A 448 -9.90 23.61 1.39
N GLN A 449 -8.81 24.19 1.91
CA GLN A 449 -8.74 25.59 2.32
C GLN A 449 -8.70 26.54 1.13
N GLU A 450 -7.93 26.24 0.08
CA GLU A 450 -7.85 27.07 -1.14
C GLU A 450 -9.20 27.19 -1.84
N THR A 451 -10.01 26.14 -1.74
CA THR A 451 -11.33 26.11 -2.37
C THR A 451 -12.33 27.05 -1.66
N ARG A 452 -12.18 27.30 -0.35
CA ARG A 452 -13.01 28.27 0.38
C ARG A 452 -12.72 29.72 -0.02
N ASP A 453 -11.46 30.06 -0.20
CA ASP A 453 -11.05 31.43 -0.56
C ASP A 453 -11.43 31.77 -2.01
N PHE A 454 -11.48 30.78 -2.89
CA PHE A 454 -12.05 30.93 -4.22
C PHE A 454 -13.55 31.28 -4.16
N LEU A 455 -14.35 30.59 -3.34
CA LEU A 455 -15.80 30.81 -3.20
C LEU A 455 -16.15 32.18 -2.61
N LYS A 456 -15.39 32.65 -1.62
CA LYS A 456 -15.57 34.00 -1.05
C LYS A 456 -15.40 35.09 -2.11
N LYS A 457 -14.50 34.88 -3.08
CA LYS A 457 -14.25 35.82 -4.17
C LYS A 457 -15.32 35.76 -5.26
N THR A 458 -15.92 34.59 -5.53
CA THR A 458 -16.91 34.44 -6.62
C THR A 458 -18.37 34.70 -6.23
N HIS A 459 -18.77 34.60 -4.96
CA HIS A 459 -20.20 34.60 -4.59
C HIS A 459 -20.65 35.70 -3.61
N GLY A 460 -19.94 36.84 -3.53
CA GLY A 460 -20.51 38.10 -3.04
C GLY A 460 -21.32 38.00 -1.73
N GLY A 461 -20.75 37.39 -0.69
CA GLY A 461 -21.31 37.45 0.67
C GLY A 461 -22.57 36.60 0.92
N LEU A 462 -22.98 35.71 0.02
CA LEU A 462 -23.98 34.70 0.36
C LEU A 462 -23.34 33.68 1.31
N ASN A 463 -23.82 33.69 2.56
CA ASN A 463 -23.37 32.86 3.68
C ASN A 463 -23.81 31.41 3.47
N ILE A 464 -23.30 30.79 2.41
CA ILE A 464 -23.49 29.38 2.12
C ILE A 464 -22.29 28.68 2.77
N SER A 465 -22.50 28.05 3.93
CA SER A 465 -21.55 27.11 4.52
C SER A 465 -21.48 25.85 3.66
N LYS A 466 -20.94 25.94 2.45
CA LYS A 466 -20.71 24.80 1.55
C LYS A 466 -19.24 24.80 1.14
N ILE A 467 -18.61 23.65 1.38
CA ILE A 467 -17.23 23.37 1.04
C ILE A 467 -17.24 22.77 -0.37
N CYS A 468 -16.61 23.44 -1.33
CA CYS A 468 -16.32 22.82 -2.63
C CYS A 468 -14.95 22.12 -2.54
N THR A 469 -14.77 21.07 -3.34
CA THR A 469 -13.45 20.45 -3.60
C THR A 469 -13.37 20.16 -5.09
N SER A 470 -12.30 20.57 -5.76
CA SER A 470 -12.18 20.32 -7.21
C SER A 470 -11.20 19.19 -7.50
N THR A 471 -11.65 17.97 -7.75
CA THR A 471 -10.73 16.89 -8.12
C THR A 471 -10.11 17.16 -9.50
N ASN A 472 -8.78 17.12 -9.56
CA ASN A 472 -8.03 17.31 -10.80
C ASN A 472 -7.50 15.96 -11.29
N HIS A 473 -7.61 15.74 -12.59
CA HIS A 473 -7.25 14.48 -13.23
C HIS A 473 -6.39 14.71 -14.46
N ILE A 474 -5.34 13.90 -14.60
CA ILE A 474 -4.53 13.83 -15.81
C ILE A 474 -4.51 12.36 -16.23
N LEU A 475 -4.95 12.13 -17.47
CA LEU A 475 -5.02 10.82 -18.09
C LEU A 475 -4.03 10.85 -19.26
N LEU A 476 -2.98 10.04 -19.17
CA LEU A 476 -2.02 9.88 -20.26
C LEU A 476 -2.18 8.49 -20.88
N TYR A 477 -2.33 8.49 -22.20
CA TYR A 477 -2.34 7.32 -23.07
C TYR A 477 -1.15 7.32 -23.99
#